data_AF-A0A916BQQ7-F1
#
_entry.id   AF-A0A916BQQ7-F1
#
_cell.length_a   1.000
_cell.length_b   1.000
_cell.length_c   1.000
_cell.angle_alpha   90.00
_cell.angle_beta   90.00
_cell.angle_gamma   90.00
#
_symmetry.space_group_name_H-M   'P 1'
#
loop_
_entity.id
_entity.type
_entity.pdbx_description
1 polymer ?
#
loop_
_entity_poly.entity_id
_entity_poly.type
_entity_poly.pdbx_seq_one_letter_code
_entity_poly.pdbx_strand_id
1 'polypeptide(L)'
;MDTVNRQAGFLEPRALKPGADYYRQRAEDYLARHARSTDQPRRPPAYYLDYGDKYAQRFTQVLRPAMSAVGQQWIDATFRRLQVLLERRRAADPWRFAELEEDTRAFQGLAYSMHAQAYIECGIAKLPRLDLVRIARTPDIRDLLTQAGLEQVLSVLAHVVKARWQNFVLSWVVRDMLQRQEKI
;
A
#
# COMPACT_ATOMS: atom_id res chain seq x y z
N MET A 1 -36.10 -15.10 11.83
CA MET A 1 -36.83 -13.82 11.82
C MET A 1 -35.87 -12.73 12.25
N ASP A 2 -35.36 -12.06 11.23
CA ASP A 2 -34.99 -10.65 11.12
C ASP A 2 -33.95 -10.04 12.07
N THR A 3 -32.68 -10.21 11.70
CA THR A 3 -31.60 -9.25 11.95
C THR A 3 -31.61 -8.11 10.92
N VAL A 4 -32.80 -7.71 10.43
CA VAL A 4 -32.98 -6.52 9.60
C VAL A 4 -33.12 -5.31 10.53
N ASN A 5 -32.04 -4.95 11.23
CA ASN A 5 -31.85 -3.57 11.69
C ASN A 5 -30.42 -3.30 12.15
N ARG A 6 -29.60 -2.71 11.28
CA ARG A 6 -28.54 -1.76 11.66
C ARG A 6 -27.98 -1.05 10.42
N GLN A 7 -28.60 0.10 10.13
CA GLN A 7 -28.02 1.32 9.54
C GLN A 7 -27.25 1.24 8.20
N ALA A 8 -27.80 1.99 7.23
CA ALA A 8 -27.28 2.38 5.92
C ALA A 8 -27.37 1.31 4.82
N GLY A 9 -28.14 1.57 3.76
CA GLY A 9 -28.41 0.67 2.63
C GLY A 9 -27.20 0.34 1.73
N PHE A 10 -26.11 -0.14 2.33
CA PHE A 10 -24.95 -0.71 1.66
C PHE A 10 -25.09 -2.23 1.58
N LEU A 11 -24.29 -2.86 0.71
CA LEU A 11 -24.16 -4.32 0.65
C LEU A 11 -22.73 -4.69 1.09
N GLU A 12 -22.62 -5.83 1.78
CA GLU A 12 -21.34 -6.30 2.32
C GLU A 12 -20.33 -6.62 1.19
N PRO A 13 -19.10 -6.07 1.22
CA PRO A 13 -18.08 -6.35 0.22
C PRO A 13 -17.54 -7.79 0.35
N ARG A 14 -17.42 -8.50 -0.76
CA ARG A 14 -16.91 -9.88 -0.79
C ARG A 14 -15.46 -9.97 -0.30
N ALA A 15 -15.13 -11.08 0.35
CA ALA A 15 -13.74 -11.44 0.66
C ALA A 15 -12.98 -11.83 -0.60
N LEU A 16 -11.83 -11.22 -0.83
CA LEU A 16 -10.97 -11.53 -1.98
C LEU A 16 -9.63 -12.11 -1.54
N LYS A 17 -9.02 -12.91 -2.42
CA LYS A 17 -7.66 -13.40 -2.22
C LYS A 17 -6.67 -12.42 -2.87
N PRO A 18 -5.52 -12.14 -2.24
CA PRO A 18 -4.43 -11.41 -2.88
C PRO A 18 -4.04 -12.04 -4.23
N GLY A 19 -3.78 -11.22 -5.25
CA GLY A 19 -3.50 -11.64 -6.61
C GLY A 19 -3.27 -10.47 -7.57
N ALA A 20 -2.88 -10.78 -8.80
CA ALA A 20 -2.58 -9.78 -9.83
C ALA A 20 -3.79 -8.88 -10.13
N ASP A 21 -4.97 -9.47 -10.27
CA ASP A 21 -6.21 -8.75 -10.60
C ASP A 21 -6.98 -8.22 -9.39
N TYR A 22 -6.37 -8.21 -8.19
CA TYR A 22 -7.06 -7.92 -6.94
C TYR A 22 -7.84 -6.60 -6.96
N TYR A 23 -7.21 -5.50 -7.42
CA TYR A 23 -7.88 -4.19 -7.43
C TYR A 23 -8.99 -4.10 -8.49
N ARG A 24 -8.85 -4.80 -9.61
CA ARG A 24 -9.92 -4.94 -10.60
C ARG A 24 -11.10 -5.71 -10.00
N GLN A 25 -10.84 -6.82 -9.31
CA GLN A 25 -11.87 -7.61 -8.64
C GLN A 25 -12.56 -6.83 -7.51
N ARG A 26 -11.85 -5.93 -6.79
CA ARG A 26 -12.47 -5.01 -5.82
C ARG A 26 -13.41 -4.01 -6.50
N ALA A 27 -13.00 -3.45 -7.64
CA ALA A 27 -13.84 -2.55 -8.41
C ALA A 27 -15.09 -3.25 -8.96
N GLU A 28 -14.95 -4.48 -9.46
CA GLU A 28 -16.07 -5.33 -9.90
C GLU A 28 -17.03 -5.68 -8.76
N ASP A 29 -16.51 -6.04 -7.59
CA ASP A 29 -17.31 -6.29 -6.38
C ASP A 29 -18.13 -5.05 -5.99
N TYR A 30 -17.51 -3.87 -6.00
CA TYR A 30 -18.20 -2.60 -5.78
C TYR A 30 -19.33 -2.41 -6.81
N LEU A 31 -19.02 -2.46 -8.10
CA LEU A 31 -20.03 -2.26 -9.15
C LEU A 31 -21.20 -3.25 -9.04
N ALA A 32 -20.93 -4.53 -8.75
CA ALA A 32 -21.97 -5.54 -8.58
C ALA A 32 -22.91 -5.21 -7.41
N ARG A 33 -22.38 -4.70 -6.30
CA ARG A 33 -23.17 -4.27 -5.13
C ARG A 33 -24.01 -3.02 -5.40
N HIS A 34 -23.54 -2.15 -6.28
CA HIS A 34 -24.23 -0.91 -6.60
C HIS A 34 -25.11 -0.97 -7.86
N ALA A 35 -25.14 -2.10 -8.56
CA ALA A 35 -25.89 -2.28 -9.82
C ALA A 35 -27.42 -2.11 -9.70
N ARG A 36 -28.00 -2.28 -8.50
CA ARG A 36 -29.44 -2.10 -8.24
C ARG A 36 -29.80 -0.67 -7.78
N SER A 37 -28.82 0.21 -7.63
CA SER A 37 -29.03 1.59 -7.21
C SER A 37 -29.68 2.38 -8.35
N THR A 38 -30.93 2.82 -8.19
CA THR A 38 -31.74 3.43 -9.26
C THR A 38 -31.41 4.90 -9.52
N ASP A 39 -30.72 5.57 -8.61
CA ASP A 39 -30.74 7.02 -8.61
C ASP A 39 -29.57 7.66 -9.39
N GLN A 40 -28.38 7.04 -9.45
CA GLN A 40 -27.21 7.51 -10.24
C GLN A 40 -26.19 6.38 -10.52
N PRO A 41 -25.42 6.44 -11.63
CA PRO A 41 -24.29 5.54 -11.87
C PRO A 41 -23.21 5.75 -10.79
N ARG A 42 -22.98 4.75 -9.96
CA ARG A 42 -21.91 4.76 -8.96
C ARG A 42 -20.58 4.34 -9.57
N ARG A 43 -19.49 4.91 -9.05
CA ARG A 43 -18.11 4.58 -9.44
C ARG A 43 -17.35 4.06 -8.22
N PRO A 44 -16.53 3.01 -8.38
CA PRO A 44 -15.67 2.56 -7.29
C PRO A 44 -14.67 3.67 -6.91
N PRO A 45 -14.03 3.57 -5.72
CA PRO A 45 -12.93 4.44 -5.36
C PRO A 45 -11.92 4.54 -6.51
N ALA A 46 -11.58 5.77 -6.90
CA ALA A 46 -10.58 6.04 -7.95
C ALA A 46 -9.26 5.30 -7.67
N TYR A 47 -8.94 5.12 -6.38
CA TYR A 47 -7.77 4.36 -5.94
C TYR A 47 -7.69 2.96 -6.54
N TYR A 48 -8.78 2.23 -6.78
CA TYR A 48 -8.69 0.85 -7.27
C TYR A 48 -8.06 0.75 -8.65
N LEU A 49 -8.60 1.47 -9.63
CA LEU A 49 -8.17 1.34 -11.01
C LEU A 49 -7.07 2.35 -11.36
N ASP A 50 -7.25 3.61 -10.97
CA ASP A 50 -6.39 4.70 -11.41
C ASP A 50 -5.03 4.69 -10.70
N TYR A 51 -4.95 4.04 -9.53
CA TYR A 51 -3.71 3.94 -8.75
C TYR A 51 -3.32 2.49 -8.46
N GLY A 52 -4.18 1.73 -7.79
CA GLY A 52 -3.93 0.38 -7.30
C GLY A 52 -3.55 -0.59 -8.41
N ASP A 53 -4.43 -0.78 -9.39
CA ASP A 53 -4.18 -1.67 -10.55
C ASP A 53 -3.02 -1.14 -11.42
N LYS A 54 -3.01 0.16 -11.71
CA LYS A 54 -1.93 0.81 -12.48
C LYS A 54 -0.54 0.51 -11.87
N TYR A 55 -0.36 0.76 -10.57
CA TYR A 55 0.93 0.56 -9.92
C TYR A 55 1.21 -0.90 -9.57
N ALA A 56 0.18 -1.73 -9.33
CA ALA A 56 0.34 -3.17 -9.30
C ALA A 56 1.04 -3.67 -10.57
N GLN A 57 0.49 -3.33 -11.74
CA GLN A 57 1.04 -3.74 -13.03
C GLN A 57 2.43 -3.14 -13.26
N ARG A 58 2.62 -1.83 -13.02
CA ARG A 58 3.93 -1.18 -13.25
C ARG A 58 5.03 -1.75 -12.34
N PHE A 59 4.74 -1.99 -11.06
CA PHE A 59 5.72 -2.58 -10.16
C PHE A 59 6.05 -4.03 -10.54
N THR A 60 5.06 -4.83 -10.90
CA THR A 60 5.27 -6.25 -11.22
C THR A 60 5.87 -6.48 -12.62
N GLN A 61 5.42 -5.74 -13.62
CA GLN A 61 5.79 -5.98 -15.02
C GLN A 61 7.01 -5.16 -15.47
N VAL A 62 7.21 -3.96 -14.92
CA VAL A 62 8.28 -3.05 -15.37
C VAL A 62 9.40 -2.96 -14.34
N LEU A 63 9.07 -2.64 -13.09
CA LEU A 63 10.10 -2.42 -12.08
C LEU A 63 10.75 -3.73 -11.64
N ARG A 64 9.96 -4.75 -11.31
CA ARG A 64 10.46 -6.02 -10.76
C ARG A 64 11.56 -6.67 -11.60
N PRO A 65 11.46 -6.79 -12.94
CA PRO A 65 12.55 -7.34 -13.75
C PRO A 65 13.87 -6.55 -13.67
N ALA A 66 13.82 -5.25 -13.35
CA ALA A 66 14.98 -4.38 -13.25
C ALA A 66 15.61 -4.33 -11.85
N MET A 67 15.04 -5.03 -10.87
CA MET A 67 15.46 -5.00 -9.46
C MET A 67 16.43 -6.14 -9.13
N SER A 68 17.23 -5.94 -8.08
CA SER A 68 18.02 -7.04 -7.50
C SER A 68 17.12 -8.19 -7.01
N ALA A 69 17.69 -9.37 -6.74
CA ALA A 69 16.93 -10.49 -6.19
C ALA A 69 16.17 -10.13 -4.89
N VAL A 70 16.82 -9.36 -4.00
CA VAL A 70 16.20 -8.86 -2.75
C VAL A 70 15.10 -7.84 -3.07
N GLY A 71 15.33 -6.98 -4.06
CA GLY A 71 14.33 -6.02 -4.54
C GLY A 71 13.09 -6.67 -5.14
N GLN A 72 13.26 -7.76 -5.89
CA GLN A 72 12.15 -8.55 -6.43
C GLN A 72 11.31 -9.18 -5.33
N GLN A 73 11.96 -9.79 -4.34
CA GLN A 73 11.29 -10.35 -3.16
C GLN A 73 10.53 -9.26 -2.38
N TRP A 74 11.11 -8.07 -2.25
CA TRP A 74 10.45 -6.94 -1.60
C TRP A 74 9.20 -6.49 -2.38
N ILE A 75 9.26 -6.42 -3.71
CA ILE A 75 8.09 -6.08 -4.54
C ILE A 75 6.97 -7.11 -4.33
N ASP A 76 7.30 -8.40 -4.41
CA ASP A 76 6.32 -9.48 -4.26
C ASP A 76 5.67 -9.48 -2.87
N ALA A 77 6.50 -9.31 -1.84
CA ALA A 77 6.04 -9.24 -0.45
C ALA A 77 5.17 -8.00 -0.20
N THR A 78 5.60 -6.84 -0.69
CA THR A 78 4.88 -5.56 -0.52
C THR A 78 3.54 -5.59 -1.25
N PHE A 79 3.52 -6.09 -2.49
CA PHE A 79 2.31 -6.24 -3.29
C PHE A 79 1.27 -7.08 -2.55
N ARG A 80 1.67 -8.28 -2.09
CA ARG A 80 0.79 -9.15 -1.30
C ARG A 80 0.37 -8.49 0.00
N ARG A 81 1.27 -7.77 0.67
CA ARG A 81 0.99 -7.17 1.99
C ARG A 81 -0.06 -6.08 1.91
N LEU A 82 -0.01 -5.21 0.90
CA LEU A 82 -1.03 -4.18 0.67
C LEU A 82 -2.44 -4.77 0.58
N GLN A 83 -2.59 -5.84 -0.18
CA GLN A 83 -3.87 -6.51 -0.39
C GLN A 83 -4.36 -7.19 0.89
N VAL A 84 -3.45 -7.82 1.65
CA VAL A 84 -3.77 -8.40 2.96
C VAL A 84 -4.21 -7.32 3.96
N LEU A 85 -3.56 -6.15 3.98
CA LEU A 85 -3.95 -5.05 4.87
C LEU A 85 -5.35 -4.54 4.54
N LEU A 86 -5.67 -4.39 3.26
CA LEU A 86 -7.00 -3.95 2.84
C LEU A 86 -8.07 -5.00 3.18
N GLU A 87 -7.82 -6.28 2.91
CA GLU A 87 -8.75 -7.37 3.27
C GLU A 87 -8.93 -7.51 4.79
N ARG A 88 -7.88 -7.26 5.60
CA ARG A 88 -8.02 -7.20 7.05
C ARG A 88 -8.93 -6.05 7.48
N ARG A 89 -8.80 -4.87 6.85
CA ARG A 89 -9.66 -3.72 7.15
C ARG A 89 -11.12 -3.99 6.79
N ARG A 90 -11.36 -4.67 5.66
CA ARG A 90 -12.68 -5.14 5.23
C ARG A 90 -13.26 -6.17 6.21
N ALA A 91 -12.48 -7.19 6.57
CA ALA A 91 -12.95 -8.27 7.44
C ALA A 91 -13.24 -7.80 8.88
N ALA A 92 -12.51 -6.79 9.38
CA ALA A 92 -12.73 -6.25 10.72
C ALA A 92 -14.08 -5.54 10.87
N ASP A 93 -14.52 -4.83 9.83
CA ASP A 93 -15.81 -4.14 9.80
C ASP A 93 -16.28 -3.96 8.35
N PRO A 94 -17.02 -4.93 7.79
CA PRO A 94 -17.42 -4.91 6.38
C PRO A 94 -18.35 -3.74 6.03
N TRP A 95 -19.19 -3.31 6.97
CA TRP A 95 -20.14 -2.21 6.78
C TRP A 95 -19.44 -0.86 6.74
N ARG A 96 -18.55 -0.61 7.70
CA ARG A 96 -17.69 0.58 7.70
C ARG A 96 -16.77 0.62 6.48
N PHE A 97 -16.35 -0.54 5.99
CA PHE A 97 -15.57 -0.63 4.76
C PHE A 97 -16.41 -0.20 3.54
N ALA A 98 -17.64 -0.69 3.42
CA ALA A 98 -18.54 -0.30 2.33
C ALA A 98 -18.85 1.21 2.37
N GLU A 99 -19.07 1.78 3.55
CA GLU A 99 -19.23 3.23 3.74
C GLU A 99 -17.96 3.99 3.28
N LEU A 100 -16.77 3.49 3.65
CA LEU A 100 -15.50 4.10 3.24
C LEU A 100 -15.30 4.07 1.72
N GLU A 101 -15.79 3.05 1.02
CA GLU A 101 -15.71 2.99 -0.45
C GLU A 101 -16.55 4.08 -1.14
N GLU A 102 -17.54 4.69 -0.46
CA GLU A 102 -18.28 5.84 -1.01
C GLU A 102 -17.51 7.17 -0.85
N ASP A 103 -16.53 7.25 0.06
CA ASP A 103 -15.69 8.43 0.26
C ASP A 103 -14.30 8.22 -0.36
N THR A 104 -14.15 8.67 -1.61
CA THR A 104 -12.89 8.54 -2.36
C THR A 104 -11.70 9.14 -1.62
N ARG A 105 -11.87 10.26 -0.93
CA ARG A 105 -10.77 10.95 -0.23
C ARG A 105 -10.35 10.18 1.02
N ALA A 106 -11.32 9.73 1.82
CA ALA A 106 -11.04 8.92 3.00
C ALA A 106 -10.42 7.56 2.62
N PHE A 107 -10.92 6.93 1.55
CA PHE A 107 -10.38 5.68 1.03
C PHE A 107 -8.93 5.83 0.57
N GLN A 108 -8.61 6.91 -0.14
CA GLN A 108 -7.23 7.23 -0.53
C GLN A 108 -6.32 7.42 0.69
N GLY A 109 -6.78 8.13 1.72
CA GLY A 109 -6.03 8.31 2.97
C GLY A 109 -5.67 6.98 3.64
N LEU A 110 -6.64 6.05 3.74
CA LEU A 110 -6.40 4.69 4.24
C LEU A 110 -5.38 3.96 3.35
N ALA A 111 -5.55 4.04 2.03
CA ALA A 111 -4.66 3.36 1.11
C ALA A 111 -3.21 3.83 1.25
N TYR A 112 -2.98 5.13 1.41
CA TYR A 112 -1.64 5.68 1.64
C TYR A 112 -1.03 5.25 2.98
N SER A 113 -1.82 5.18 4.07
CA SER A 113 -1.29 4.68 5.34
C SER A 113 -0.86 3.22 5.26
N MET A 114 -1.55 2.40 4.47
CA MET A 114 -1.16 0.99 4.26
C MET A 114 0.14 0.86 3.45
N HIS A 115 0.45 1.78 2.53
CA HIS A 115 1.74 1.79 1.83
C HIS A 115 2.90 2.01 2.79
N ALA A 116 2.76 2.98 3.68
CA ALA A 116 3.75 3.26 4.72
C ALA A 116 4.07 2.02 5.54
N GLN A 117 3.00 1.38 6.04
CA GLN A 117 3.11 0.15 6.82
C GLN A 117 3.75 -0.99 6.02
N ALA A 118 3.25 -1.28 4.81
CA ALA A 118 3.76 -2.37 3.99
C ALA A 118 5.24 -2.19 3.63
N TYR A 119 5.67 -0.97 3.29
CA TYR A 119 7.07 -0.69 2.95
C TYR A 119 8.01 -0.97 4.12
N ILE A 120 7.62 -0.54 5.33
CA ILE A 120 8.38 -0.79 6.55
C ILE A 120 8.43 -2.28 6.86
N GLU A 121 7.28 -2.96 6.90
CA GLU A 121 7.17 -4.36 7.28
C GLU A 121 7.87 -5.30 6.28
N CYS A 122 7.83 -4.97 4.99
CA CYS A 122 8.54 -5.75 3.96
C CYS A 122 10.04 -5.42 3.88
N GLY A 123 10.52 -4.43 4.65
CA GLY A 123 11.95 -4.19 4.83
C GLY A 123 12.57 -3.28 3.77
N ILE A 124 11.87 -2.22 3.35
CA ILE A 124 12.38 -1.25 2.37
C ILE A 124 13.77 -0.70 2.75
N ALA A 125 14.04 -0.52 4.06
CA ALA A 125 15.32 -0.02 4.57
C ALA A 125 16.51 -0.97 4.36
N LYS A 126 16.26 -2.24 4.01
CA LYS A 126 17.29 -3.26 3.74
C LYS A 126 17.63 -3.35 2.25
N LEU A 127 16.94 -2.60 1.39
CA LEU A 127 17.14 -2.67 -0.04
C LEU A 127 18.48 -2.04 -0.48
N PRO A 128 19.09 -2.55 -1.56
CA PRO A 128 20.20 -1.86 -2.21
C PRO A 128 19.83 -0.43 -2.61
N ARG A 129 20.79 0.50 -2.55
CA ARG A 129 20.55 1.92 -2.87
C ARG A 129 19.98 2.12 -4.27
N LEU A 130 20.46 1.35 -5.25
CA LEU A 130 19.99 1.44 -6.62
C LEU A 130 18.51 1.02 -6.75
N ASP A 131 18.09 0.03 -5.99
CA ASP A 131 16.70 -0.43 -5.94
C ASP A 131 15.78 0.64 -5.32
N LEU A 132 16.24 1.31 -4.25
CA LEU A 132 15.53 2.46 -3.66
C LEU A 132 15.32 3.60 -4.67
N VAL A 133 16.36 3.93 -5.46
CA VAL A 133 16.26 4.97 -6.50
C VAL A 133 15.26 4.56 -7.58
N ARG A 134 15.25 3.29 -8.00
CA ARG A 134 14.28 2.80 -8.98
C ARG A 134 12.84 2.84 -8.45
N ILE A 135 12.62 2.42 -7.20
CA ILE A 135 11.30 2.50 -6.55
C ILE A 135 10.82 3.96 -6.52
N ALA A 136 11.67 4.89 -6.07
CA ALA A 136 11.30 6.32 -5.95
C ALA A 136 10.93 6.98 -7.30
N ARG A 137 11.50 6.50 -8.41
CA ARG A 137 11.26 7.02 -9.76
C ARG A 137 10.14 6.30 -10.51
N THR A 138 9.54 5.27 -9.93
CA THR A 138 8.50 4.47 -10.59
C THR A 138 7.14 5.16 -10.62
N PRO A 139 6.66 5.81 -9.54
CA PRO A 139 5.40 6.52 -9.58
C PRO A 139 5.44 7.77 -10.46
N ASP A 140 4.35 8.03 -11.16
CA ASP A 140 4.15 9.30 -11.86
C ASP A 140 3.86 10.38 -10.81
N ILE A 141 4.71 11.41 -10.77
CA ILE A 141 4.60 12.50 -9.78
C ILE A 141 3.24 13.21 -9.85
N ARG A 142 2.57 13.20 -11.02
CA ARG A 142 1.22 13.75 -11.20
C ARG A 142 0.12 12.97 -10.45
N ASP A 143 0.30 11.67 -10.28
CA ASP A 143 -0.61 10.84 -9.47
C ASP A 143 -0.33 11.01 -7.98
N LEU A 144 0.93 11.34 -7.63
CA LEU A 144 1.34 11.68 -6.27
C LEU A 144 0.88 13.10 -5.86
N LEU A 145 0.74 14.03 -6.80
CA LEU A 145 0.50 15.47 -6.58
C LEU A 145 -0.96 15.87 -6.28
N THR A 146 -1.87 14.93 -6.11
CA THR A 146 -3.28 15.28 -5.82
C THR A 146 -3.60 15.47 -4.33
N GLN A 147 -2.69 15.17 -3.39
CA GLN A 147 -2.92 15.47 -1.96
C GLN A 147 -1.64 15.75 -1.14
N ALA A 148 -1.67 16.85 -0.38
CA ALA A 148 -0.65 17.23 0.63
C ALA A 148 -0.35 16.16 1.70
N GLY A 149 -1.25 15.20 1.91
CA GLY A 149 -1.06 14.11 2.88
C GLY A 149 0.03 13.10 2.46
N LEU A 150 0.28 12.95 1.15
CA LEU A 150 1.29 12.04 0.64
C LEU A 150 2.71 12.54 0.92
N GLU A 151 2.95 13.85 0.79
CA GLU A 151 4.25 14.45 1.12
C GLU A 151 4.61 14.28 2.59
N GLN A 152 3.65 14.44 3.51
CA GLN A 152 3.88 14.17 4.93
C GLN A 152 4.20 12.70 5.21
N VAL A 153 3.43 11.77 4.64
CA VAL A 153 3.65 10.33 4.86
C VAL A 153 4.98 9.88 4.26
N LEU A 154 5.30 10.31 3.03
CA LEU A 154 6.59 10.03 2.39
C LEU A 154 7.75 10.72 3.09
N SER A 155 7.58 11.94 3.61
CA SER A 155 8.59 12.65 4.39
C SER A 155 8.87 11.95 5.72
N VAL A 156 7.83 11.48 6.42
CA VAL A 156 7.97 10.70 7.65
C VAL A 156 8.61 9.36 7.36
N LEU A 157 8.19 8.66 6.30
CA LEU A 157 8.82 7.40 5.87
C LEU A 157 10.29 7.61 5.49
N ALA A 158 10.61 8.66 4.73
CA ALA A 158 11.97 9.01 4.37
C ALA A 158 12.80 9.36 5.61
N HIS A 159 12.23 10.07 6.59
CA HIS A 159 12.86 10.33 7.88
C HIS A 159 13.11 9.06 8.67
N VAL A 160 12.14 8.15 8.75
CA VAL A 160 12.28 6.86 9.44
C VAL A 160 13.36 6.01 8.77
N VAL A 161 13.40 5.97 7.44
CA VAL A 161 14.45 5.27 6.67
C VAL A 161 15.82 5.92 6.91
N LYS A 162 15.90 7.26 6.86
CA LYS A 162 17.13 8.02 7.10
C LYS A 162 17.65 7.84 8.53
N ALA A 163 16.80 7.93 9.53
CA ALA A 163 17.17 7.78 10.94
C ALA A 163 17.65 6.35 11.23
N ARG A 164 16.97 5.33 10.69
CA ARG A 164 17.41 3.94 10.82
C ARG A 164 18.71 3.67 10.07
N TRP A 165 18.94 4.31 8.93
CA TRP A 165 20.21 4.25 8.19
C TRP A 165 21.36 4.86 9.00
N GLN A 166 21.17 6.04 9.59
CA GLN A 166 22.15 6.68 10.45
C GLN A 166 22.51 5.80 11.66
N ASN A 167 21.51 5.21 12.31
CA ASN A 167 21.72 4.31 13.45
C ASN A 167 22.48 3.03 13.06
N PHE A 168 22.19 2.47 11.89
CA PHE A 168 22.92 1.30 11.37
C PHE A 168 24.41 1.62 11.15
N VAL A 169 24.72 2.73 10.46
CA VAL A 169 26.11 3.15 10.19
C VAL A 169 26.85 3.42 11.49
N LEU A 170 26.26 4.16 12.43
CA LEU A 170 26.84 4.41 13.74
C LEU A 170 27.14 3.11 14.50
N SER A 171 26.20 2.15 14.48
CA SER A 171 26.40 0.84 15.13
C SER A 171 27.51 0.00 14.49
N TRP A 172 27.74 0.14 13.19
CA TRP A 172 28.79 -0.56 12.47
C TRP A 172 30.15 0.07 12.74
N VAL A 173 30.25 1.41 12.66
CA VAL A 173 31.48 2.16 12.97
C VAL A 173 31.92 1.90 14.40
N VAL A 174 31.00 1.96 15.38
CA VAL A 174 31.32 1.69 16.78
C VAL A 174 31.80 0.24 16.97
N ARG A 175 31.17 -0.74 16.31
CA ARG A 175 31.61 -2.14 16.37
C ARG A 175 32.98 -2.36 15.72
N ASP A 176 33.23 -1.77 14.55
CA ASP A 176 34.53 -1.86 13.87
C ASP A 176 35.63 -1.20 14.70
N MET A 177 35.36 -0.04 15.32
CA MET A 177 36.30 0.62 16.22
C MET A 177 36.61 -0.23 17.46
N LEU A 178 35.61 -0.81 18.12
CA LEU A 178 35.81 -1.67 19.28
C LEU A 178 36.60 -2.94 18.92
N GLN A 179 36.28 -3.58 17.79
CA GLN A 179 37.02 -4.77 17.32
C GLN A 179 38.46 -4.48 16.90
N ARG A 180 38.78 -3.24 16.50
CA ARG A 180 40.16 -2.81 16.22
C ARG A 180 40.95 -2.53 17.49
N GLN A 181 40.29 -2.08 18.56
CA GLN A 181 40.93 -1.83 19.86
C GLN A 181 41.26 -3.13 20.62
N GLU A 182 40.50 -4.21 20.40
CA GLU A 182 40.75 -5.54 21.00
C GLU A 182 41.87 -6.35 20.30
N LYS A 183 42.37 -5.88 19.15
CA LYS A 183 43.44 -6.54 18.38
C LYS A 183 44.82 -5.86 18.51
N ILE A 184 44.95 -4.93 19.44
CA ILE A 184 46.21 -4.25 19.83
C ILE A 184 46.54 -4.70 21.26
#